data_AF-A0A6C0IFY0-F1
#
_entry.id   AF-A0A6C0IFY0-F1
#
_cell.length_a   1.000
_cell.length_b   1.000
_cell.length_c   1.000
_cell.angle_alpha   90.00
_cell.angle_beta   90.00
_cell.angle_gamma   90.00
#
_symmetry.space_group_name_H-M   'P 1'
#
loop_
_entity.id
_entity.type
_entity.pdbx_description
1 polymer ?
#
loop_
_entity_poly.entity_id
_entity_poly.type
_entity_poly.pdbx_seq_one_letter_code
_entity_poly.pdbx_strand_id
1 'polypeptide(L)'
;MSINDDDIKNLRTRSGYLPSESILAFEKNLHESGPVSLGKCLHFGIDLICSGGIHTFYKMLWDYALNNVGIASIRIFMYLRQRIRELNDLINKYPDETLYSNSEFQNKVCEIILVIHDAPKSHKIIWPKVGSETHDTMWLKSVASAPSSDIVSKVWRGEGDLRVLYILGNEIVKSASEYSLERVLFWIKWGFEEEVRLRKDNNNASLTTVDRSVTGKGKGEVSYYFLAIMAEIYKELARKQMIRMNEEFQSLIDLFRSTDTQFTASFKKNLLSLIAQVICEVPRWKIPAANPLIKDPIVLGRMLPQCPKFFTEVLLNPSVTSVNLQKLLKNKGKVEKKQDKKKVSMEEQFQAFDKAMEDYMKK
;
A
#
# COMPACT_ATOMS: atom_id res chain seq x y z
N MET A 1 -0.80 27.62 -23.57
CA MET A 1 -1.78 26.94 -24.44
C MET A 1 -2.72 26.15 -23.55
N SER A 2 -3.98 26.58 -23.44
CA SER A 2 -5.04 25.78 -22.83
C SER A 2 -5.29 24.57 -23.73
N ILE A 3 -5.04 23.36 -23.22
CA ILE A 3 -5.35 22.12 -23.93
C ILE A 3 -6.87 21.98 -23.95
N ASN A 4 -7.44 21.65 -25.10
CA ASN A 4 -8.86 21.44 -25.25
C ASN A 4 -9.27 20.19 -24.45
N ASP A 5 -10.35 20.24 -23.67
CA ASP A 5 -10.76 19.13 -22.79
C ASP A 5 -11.04 17.83 -23.57
N ASP A 6 -11.41 17.95 -24.85
CA ASP A 6 -11.63 16.82 -25.74
C ASP A 6 -10.34 16.08 -26.13
N ASP A 7 -9.19 16.78 -26.18
CA ASP A 7 -7.89 16.15 -26.46
C ASP A 7 -7.43 15.31 -25.27
N ILE A 8 -7.76 15.72 -24.04
CA ILE A 8 -7.44 14.97 -22.82
C ILE A 8 -8.27 13.69 -22.73
N LYS A 9 -9.55 13.73 -23.12
CA LYS A 9 -10.44 12.55 -23.16
C LYS A 9 -10.01 11.51 -24.18
N ASN A 10 -9.26 11.91 -25.20
CA ASN A 10 -8.78 11.03 -26.27
C ASN A 10 -7.37 10.45 -26.02
N LEU A 11 -6.71 10.80 -24.92
CA LEU A 11 -5.42 10.20 -24.58
C LEU A 11 -5.60 8.71 -24.28
N ARG A 12 -4.71 7.91 -24.86
CA ARG A 12 -4.67 6.46 -24.72
C ARG A 12 -3.28 6.00 -24.32
N THR A 13 -3.20 4.84 -23.68
CA THR A 13 -1.95 4.11 -23.49
C THR A 13 -1.39 3.64 -24.83
N ARG A 14 -0.16 3.12 -24.82
CA ARG A 14 0.52 2.61 -26.02
C ARG A 14 -0.31 1.55 -26.76
N SER A 15 -0.99 0.67 -26.02
CA SER A 15 -1.90 -0.34 -26.57
C SER A 15 -3.32 0.16 -26.84
N GLY A 16 -3.56 1.47 -26.75
CA GLY A 16 -4.84 2.08 -27.12
C GLY A 16 -5.91 2.08 -26.01
N TYR A 17 -5.58 1.75 -24.76
CA TYR A 17 -6.54 1.75 -23.65
C TYR A 17 -6.72 3.13 -23.02
N LEU A 18 -7.83 3.34 -22.33
CA LEU A 18 -7.92 4.46 -21.40
C LEU A 18 -6.94 4.23 -20.23
N PRO A 19 -6.17 5.26 -19.80
CA PRO A 19 -5.24 5.15 -18.67
C PRO A 19 -5.87 4.54 -17.42
N SER A 20 -7.09 4.97 -17.06
CA SER A 20 -7.83 4.46 -15.91
C SER A 20 -8.22 2.99 -16.05
N GLU A 21 -8.58 2.55 -17.26
CA GLU A 21 -8.93 1.15 -17.54
C GLU A 21 -7.71 0.24 -17.41
N SER A 22 -6.57 0.66 -17.96
CA SER A 22 -5.30 -0.09 -17.86
C SER A 22 -4.87 -0.27 -16.39
N ILE A 23 -4.91 0.81 -15.60
CA ILE A 23 -4.61 0.79 -14.15
C ILE A 23 -5.55 -0.19 -13.43
N LEU A 24 -6.87 -0.09 -13.63
CA LEU A 24 -7.83 -0.94 -12.92
C LEU A 24 -7.77 -2.40 -13.38
N ALA A 25 -7.51 -2.64 -14.66
CA ALA A 25 -7.31 -3.98 -15.17
C ALA A 25 -6.07 -4.61 -14.53
N PHE A 26 -4.96 -3.89 -14.41
CA PHE A 26 -3.79 -4.38 -13.69
C PHE A 26 -4.10 -4.73 -12.23
N GLU A 27 -4.75 -3.84 -11.46
CA GLU A 27 -5.10 -4.13 -10.05
C GLU A 27 -6.04 -5.30 -9.89
N LYS A 28 -7.05 -5.40 -10.75
CA LYS A 28 -8.01 -6.49 -10.74
C LYS A 28 -7.31 -7.83 -11.00
N ASN A 29 -6.44 -7.89 -12.02
CA ASN A 29 -5.75 -9.12 -12.38
C ASN A 29 -4.65 -9.50 -11.37
N LEU A 30 -4.06 -8.53 -10.65
CA LEU A 30 -3.22 -8.86 -9.49
C LEU A 30 -3.98 -9.62 -8.40
N HIS A 31 -5.27 -9.32 -8.21
CA HIS A 31 -6.09 -9.95 -7.17
C HIS A 31 -6.69 -11.29 -7.58
N GLU A 32 -6.87 -11.52 -8.87
CA GLU A 32 -7.30 -12.81 -9.40
C GLU A 32 -6.13 -13.83 -9.35
N SER A 33 -6.43 -15.09 -9.66
CA SER A 33 -5.44 -16.17 -9.66
C SER A 33 -5.50 -16.90 -11.00
N GLY A 34 -4.38 -17.53 -11.38
CA GLY A 34 -4.30 -18.38 -12.56
C GLY A 34 -3.66 -17.71 -13.78
N PRO A 35 -3.35 -18.52 -14.82
CA PRO A 35 -2.48 -18.11 -15.92
C PRO A 35 -3.08 -17.01 -16.81
N VAL A 36 -4.41 -17.01 -16.99
CA VAL A 36 -5.09 -15.97 -17.78
C VAL A 36 -4.98 -14.61 -17.09
N SER A 37 -5.17 -14.58 -15.78
CA SER A 37 -5.07 -13.34 -15.00
C SER A 37 -3.63 -12.85 -14.96
N LEU A 38 -2.67 -13.75 -14.76
CA LEU A 38 -1.25 -13.43 -14.83
C LEU A 38 -0.85 -12.83 -16.19
N GLY A 39 -1.31 -13.42 -17.30
CA GLY A 39 -1.04 -12.90 -18.64
C GLY A 39 -1.59 -11.48 -18.84
N LYS A 40 -2.82 -11.22 -18.37
CA LYS A 40 -3.41 -9.87 -18.37
C LYS A 40 -2.63 -8.92 -17.48
N CYS A 41 -2.18 -9.38 -16.31
CA CYS A 41 -1.38 -8.59 -15.38
C CYS A 41 -0.04 -8.18 -16.01
N LEU A 42 0.64 -9.09 -16.71
CA LEU A 42 1.85 -8.80 -17.48
C LEU A 42 1.57 -7.76 -18.57
N HIS A 43 0.53 -7.99 -19.38
CA HIS A 43 0.14 -7.07 -20.47
C HIS A 43 -0.14 -5.65 -19.98
N PHE A 44 -1.09 -5.48 -19.05
CA PHE A 44 -1.48 -4.15 -18.57
C PHE A 44 -0.35 -3.48 -17.77
N GLY A 45 0.45 -4.24 -17.02
CA GLY A 45 1.60 -3.71 -16.30
C GLY A 45 2.68 -3.18 -17.25
N ILE A 46 2.99 -3.92 -18.30
CA ILE A 46 3.97 -3.53 -19.32
C ILE A 46 3.45 -2.36 -20.16
N ASP A 47 2.20 -2.41 -20.61
CA ASP A 47 1.56 -1.30 -21.32
C ASP A 47 1.59 0.00 -20.52
N LEU A 48 1.30 -0.08 -19.21
CA LEU A 48 1.37 1.05 -18.30
C LEU A 48 2.78 1.66 -18.27
N ILE A 49 3.81 0.82 -18.16
CA ILE A 49 5.22 1.24 -18.12
C ILE A 49 5.64 1.88 -19.44
N CYS A 50 5.40 1.19 -20.57
CA CYS A 50 5.75 1.66 -21.90
C CYS A 50 4.95 2.91 -22.34
N SER A 51 3.92 3.29 -21.59
CA SER A 51 3.16 4.54 -21.74
C SER A 51 3.68 5.69 -20.86
N GLY A 52 4.81 5.51 -20.17
CA GLY A 52 5.38 6.48 -19.23
C GLY A 52 4.79 6.42 -17.82
N GLY A 53 4.11 5.33 -17.46
CA GLY A 53 3.41 5.13 -16.18
C GLY A 53 4.22 4.46 -15.07
N ILE A 54 5.56 4.46 -15.14
CA ILE A 54 6.42 3.69 -14.21
C ILE A 54 6.22 4.03 -12.73
N HIS A 55 6.05 5.31 -12.37
CA HIS A 55 5.79 5.71 -10.99
C HIS A 55 4.43 5.21 -10.48
N THR A 56 3.43 5.19 -11.37
CA THR A 56 2.10 4.64 -11.05
C THR A 56 2.20 3.14 -10.84
N PHE A 57 2.94 2.45 -11.71
CA PHE A 57 3.24 1.03 -11.54
C PHE A 57 3.87 0.74 -10.17
N TYR A 58 4.93 1.46 -9.78
CA TYR A 58 5.55 1.30 -8.45
C TYR A 58 4.57 1.54 -7.31
N LYS A 59 3.80 2.63 -7.37
CA LYS A 59 2.77 2.93 -6.37
C LYS A 59 1.77 1.79 -6.24
N MET A 60 1.30 1.22 -7.36
CA MET A 60 0.36 0.11 -7.36
C MET A 60 0.97 -1.16 -6.75
N LEU A 61 2.25 -1.44 -7.01
CA LEU A 61 2.94 -2.56 -6.36
C LEU A 61 3.01 -2.39 -4.85
N TRP A 62 3.38 -1.19 -4.38
CA TRP A 62 3.45 -0.88 -2.95
C TRP A 62 2.08 -0.95 -2.27
N ASP A 63 1.07 -0.32 -2.87
CA ASP A 63 -0.30 -0.33 -2.37
C ASP A 63 -0.85 -1.76 -2.36
N TYR A 64 -0.59 -2.55 -3.40
CA TYR A 64 -1.04 -3.94 -3.46
C TYR A 64 -0.35 -4.81 -2.40
N ALA A 65 0.97 -4.73 -2.29
CA ALA A 65 1.74 -5.46 -1.29
C ALA A 65 1.26 -5.14 0.13
N LEU A 66 1.00 -3.86 0.43
CA LEU A 66 0.56 -3.45 1.76
C LEU A 66 -0.88 -3.87 2.09
N ASN A 67 -1.80 -3.78 1.13
CA ASN A 67 -3.21 -4.04 1.37
C ASN A 67 -3.61 -5.51 1.19
N ASN A 68 -2.89 -6.27 0.37
CA ASN A 68 -3.29 -7.62 -0.04
C ASN A 68 -2.25 -8.69 0.24
N VAL A 69 -0.99 -8.36 0.54
CA VAL A 69 0.06 -9.36 0.89
C VAL A 69 0.43 -9.25 2.37
N GLY A 70 0.72 -8.04 2.85
CA GLY A 70 0.91 -7.71 4.25
C GLY A 70 1.86 -8.68 4.98
N ILE A 71 1.38 -9.21 6.11
CA ILE A 71 2.15 -10.13 6.95
C ILE A 71 2.32 -11.53 6.32
N ALA A 72 1.52 -11.91 5.32
CA ALA A 72 1.61 -13.24 4.72
C ALA A 72 2.93 -13.46 3.97
N SER A 73 3.55 -12.39 3.46
CA SER A 73 4.90 -12.41 2.91
C SER A 73 5.61 -11.07 3.13
N ILE A 74 6.15 -10.85 4.33
CA ILE A 74 6.85 -9.59 4.67
C ILE A 74 8.11 -9.39 3.79
N ARG A 75 8.74 -10.47 3.31
CA ARG A 75 9.91 -10.38 2.42
C ARG A 75 9.62 -9.66 1.10
N ILE A 76 8.35 -9.54 0.69
CA ILE A 76 7.97 -8.78 -0.51
C ILE A 76 8.45 -7.34 -0.44
N PHE A 77 8.46 -6.73 0.75
CA PHE A 77 8.83 -5.32 0.92
C PHE A 77 10.34 -5.10 0.71
N MET A 78 11.17 -6.04 1.17
CA MET A 78 12.62 -6.05 0.90
C MET A 78 12.88 -6.23 -0.59
N TYR A 79 12.23 -7.23 -1.19
CA TYR A 79 12.37 -7.54 -2.60
C TYR A 79 11.97 -6.37 -3.49
N LEU A 80 10.78 -5.79 -3.28
CA LEU A 80 10.31 -4.65 -4.07
C LEU A 80 11.25 -3.45 -3.93
N ARG A 81 11.75 -3.17 -2.72
CA ARG A 81 12.69 -2.07 -2.50
C ARG A 81 13.97 -2.26 -3.30
N GLN A 82 14.54 -3.47 -3.27
CA GLN A 82 15.73 -3.79 -4.04
C GLN A 82 15.47 -3.70 -5.55
N ARG A 83 14.41 -4.36 -6.05
CA ARG A 83 14.11 -4.41 -7.48
C ARG A 83 13.73 -3.05 -8.07
N ILE A 84 13.00 -2.22 -7.33
CA ILE A 84 12.68 -0.86 -7.78
C ILE A 84 13.93 0.02 -7.84
N ARG A 85 14.88 -0.13 -6.91
CA ARG A 85 16.18 0.56 -6.99
C ARG A 85 16.94 0.14 -8.25
N GLU A 86 17.05 -1.16 -8.51
CA GLU A 86 17.73 -1.68 -9.72
C GLU A 86 17.05 -1.19 -11.01
N LEU A 87 15.71 -1.11 -11.05
CA LEU A 87 14.99 -0.55 -12.19
C LEU A 87 15.25 0.96 -12.35
N ASN A 88 15.29 1.74 -11.26
CA ASN A 88 15.62 3.16 -11.31
C ASN A 88 17.04 3.39 -11.86
N ASP A 89 18.00 2.53 -11.53
CA ASP A 89 19.36 2.61 -12.07
C ASP A 89 19.35 2.42 -13.61
N LEU A 90 18.54 1.50 -14.12
CA LEU A 90 18.36 1.30 -15.57
C LEU A 90 17.64 2.48 -16.23
N ILE A 91 16.57 3.00 -15.60
CA ILE A 91 15.81 4.16 -16.08
C ILE A 91 16.71 5.40 -16.21
N ASN A 92 17.60 5.62 -15.25
CA ASN A 92 18.55 6.74 -15.30
C ASN A 92 19.65 6.56 -16.36
N LYS A 93 19.89 5.32 -16.81
CA LYS A 93 20.97 4.98 -17.74
C LYS A 93 20.52 5.00 -19.21
N TYR A 94 19.28 4.62 -19.50
CA TYR A 94 18.81 4.44 -20.87
C TYR A 94 17.60 5.33 -21.18
N PRO A 95 17.52 5.93 -22.38
CA PRO A 95 16.29 6.56 -22.87
C PRO A 95 15.14 5.57 -23.02
N ASP A 96 13.90 6.04 -22.91
CA ASP A 96 12.66 5.24 -22.89
C ASP A 96 12.62 4.07 -23.91
N GLU A 97 12.66 4.31 -25.22
CA GLU A 97 12.52 3.22 -26.20
C GLU A 97 13.69 2.22 -26.14
N THR A 98 14.90 2.69 -25.83
CA THR A 98 16.07 1.83 -25.63
C THR A 98 15.96 1.01 -24.34
N LEU A 99 15.42 1.61 -23.28
CA LEU A 99 15.14 0.97 -22.01
C LEU A 99 14.07 -0.12 -22.16
N TYR A 100 12.96 0.18 -22.84
CA TYR A 100 11.88 -0.79 -23.01
C TYR A 100 12.28 -1.98 -23.87
N SER A 101 13.27 -1.80 -24.76
CA SER A 101 13.86 -2.88 -25.57
C SER A 101 15.00 -3.63 -24.85
N ASN A 102 15.41 -3.18 -23.65
CA ASN A 102 16.49 -3.78 -22.90
C ASN A 102 16.03 -5.06 -22.18
N SER A 103 16.67 -6.19 -22.46
CA SER A 103 16.29 -7.50 -21.90
C SER A 103 16.40 -7.58 -20.38
N GLU A 104 17.38 -6.89 -19.77
CA GLU A 104 17.52 -6.84 -18.31
C GLU A 104 16.33 -6.10 -17.68
N PHE A 105 15.96 -4.95 -18.23
CA PHE A 105 14.79 -4.19 -17.79
C PHE A 105 13.50 -5.00 -17.91
N GLN A 106 13.28 -5.62 -19.07
CA GLN A 106 12.11 -6.46 -19.33
C GLN A 106 12.01 -7.59 -18.31
N ASN A 107 13.10 -8.34 -18.11
CA ASN A 107 13.14 -9.45 -17.15
C ASN A 107 12.83 -8.98 -15.73
N LYS A 108 13.44 -7.87 -15.27
CA LYS A 108 13.15 -7.35 -13.91
C LYS A 108 11.69 -6.94 -13.74
N VAL A 109 11.09 -6.27 -14.72
CA VAL A 109 9.67 -5.89 -14.68
C VAL A 109 8.78 -7.13 -14.59
N CYS A 110 9.04 -8.12 -15.47
CA CYS A 110 8.26 -9.35 -15.49
C CYS A 110 8.42 -10.17 -14.21
N GLU A 111 9.63 -10.27 -13.65
CA GLU A 111 9.90 -10.94 -12.38
C GLU A 111 9.12 -10.30 -11.24
N ILE A 112 9.09 -8.96 -11.16
CA ILE A 112 8.30 -8.25 -10.15
C ILE A 112 6.82 -8.60 -10.25
N ILE A 113 6.25 -8.58 -11.47
CA ILE A 113 4.83 -8.91 -11.69
C ILE A 113 4.53 -10.36 -11.30
N LEU A 114 5.40 -11.31 -11.68
CA LEU A 114 5.26 -12.72 -11.32
C LEU A 114 5.31 -12.92 -9.81
N VAL A 115 6.31 -12.34 -9.13
CA VAL A 115 6.52 -12.50 -7.69
C VAL A 115 5.38 -11.87 -6.90
N ILE A 116 4.89 -10.69 -7.28
CA ILE A 116 3.79 -10.04 -6.57
C ILE A 116 2.45 -10.72 -6.81
N HIS A 117 2.20 -11.25 -8.01
CA HIS A 117 0.98 -11.99 -8.35
C HIS A 117 0.88 -13.30 -7.57
N ASP A 118 1.99 -14.03 -7.44
CA ASP A 118 2.05 -15.32 -6.73
C ASP A 118 2.23 -15.18 -5.20
N ALA A 119 2.42 -13.96 -4.71
CA ALA A 119 2.56 -13.69 -3.28
C ALA A 119 1.30 -14.17 -2.51
N PRO A 120 1.48 -14.79 -1.32
CA PRO A 120 0.35 -15.20 -0.51
C PRO A 120 -0.46 -13.97 -0.08
N LYS A 121 -1.79 -14.06 -0.21
CA LYS A 121 -2.68 -12.95 0.07
C LYS A 121 -3.06 -12.92 1.56
N SER A 122 -3.18 -11.73 2.13
CA SER A 122 -3.67 -11.48 3.49
C SER A 122 -4.85 -10.54 3.47
N HIS A 123 -5.62 -10.52 4.56
CA HIS A 123 -6.63 -9.49 4.75
C HIS A 123 -5.99 -8.13 4.97
N LYS A 124 -6.63 -7.10 4.43
CA LYS A 124 -6.28 -5.72 4.71
C LYS A 124 -6.53 -5.40 6.19
N ILE A 125 -5.56 -4.75 6.83
CA ILE A 125 -5.70 -4.31 8.21
C ILE A 125 -6.75 -3.19 8.29
N ILE A 126 -7.72 -3.36 9.19
CA ILE A 126 -8.79 -2.38 9.42
C ILE A 126 -8.44 -1.59 10.68
N TRP A 127 -8.42 -0.27 10.55
CA TRP A 127 -8.24 0.62 11.68
C TRP A 127 -9.53 0.67 12.52
N PRO A 128 -9.45 0.50 13.86
CA PRO A 128 -10.62 0.58 14.73
C PRO A 128 -11.24 1.97 14.67
N LYS A 129 -12.52 2.12 15.03
CA LYS A 129 -13.14 3.44 15.20
C LYS A 129 -12.72 4.03 16.55
N VAL A 130 -12.48 5.33 16.59
CA VAL A 130 -12.20 6.08 17.82
C VAL A 130 -13.37 7.05 17.98
N GLY A 131 -14.05 6.99 19.12
CA GLY A 131 -15.18 7.85 19.41
C GLY A 131 -14.71 9.22 19.89
N SER A 132 -15.45 10.27 19.54
CA SER A 132 -15.12 11.65 19.94
C SER A 132 -15.10 11.84 21.45
N GLU A 133 -15.90 11.07 22.18
CA GLU A 133 -15.97 11.06 23.64
C GLU A 133 -14.64 10.66 24.30
N THR A 134 -13.78 9.93 23.58
CA THR A 134 -12.49 9.48 24.10
C THR A 134 -11.43 10.60 24.16
N HIS A 135 -11.71 11.77 23.57
CA HIS A 135 -10.82 12.94 23.60
C HIS A 135 -11.14 13.92 24.74
N ASP A 136 -12.06 13.56 25.64
CA ASP A 136 -12.24 14.29 26.89
C ASP A 136 -10.99 14.18 27.78
N THR A 137 -10.60 15.31 28.36
CA THR A 137 -9.48 15.47 29.29
C THR A 137 -9.49 14.49 30.46
N MET A 138 -10.67 14.03 30.88
CA MET A 138 -10.82 13.07 31.98
C MET A 138 -10.81 11.62 31.51
N TRP A 139 -11.15 11.35 30.25
CA TRP A 139 -11.27 9.99 29.72
C TRP A 139 -9.93 9.24 29.76
N LEU A 140 -8.84 9.89 29.34
CA LEU A 140 -7.54 9.24 29.35
C LEU A 140 -7.10 8.87 30.77
N LYS A 141 -7.42 9.70 31.76
CA LYS A 141 -7.09 9.44 33.17
C LYS A 141 -7.90 8.27 33.75
N SER A 142 -9.13 8.04 33.26
CA SER A 142 -9.99 6.97 33.76
C SER A 142 -9.73 5.62 33.06
N VAL A 143 -9.26 5.64 31.81
CA VAL A 143 -9.06 4.42 31.01
C VAL A 143 -7.61 3.95 30.99
N ALA A 144 -6.63 4.86 31.05
CA ALA A 144 -5.23 4.47 31.06
C ALA A 144 -4.88 3.73 32.35
N SER A 145 -4.39 2.50 32.19
CA SER A 145 -4.09 1.56 33.27
C SER A 145 -2.73 0.88 33.09
N ALA A 146 -2.01 1.18 32.01
CA ALA A 146 -0.73 0.56 31.73
C ALA A 146 0.35 1.02 32.73
N PRO A 147 1.13 0.08 33.29
CA PRO A 147 2.27 0.43 34.12
C PRO A 147 3.35 1.11 33.28
N SER A 148 4.27 1.80 33.95
CA SER A 148 5.44 2.37 33.29
C SER A 148 6.33 1.28 32.71
N SER A 149 6.79 1.46 31.47
CA SER A 149 7.65 0.53 30.76
C SER A 149 9.04 1.11 30.47
N ASP A 150 10.06 0.27 30.60
CA ASP A 150 11.43 0.59 30.19
C ASP A 150 11.54 0.88 28.69
N ILE A 151 10.66 0.29 27.85
CA ILE A 151 10.60 0.61 26.42
C ILE A 151 10.26 2.09 26.22
N VAL A 152 9.21 2.57 26.90
CA VAL A 152 8.75 3.96 26.76
C VAL A 152 9.80 4.92 27.28
N SER A 153 10.47 4.57 28.38
CA SER A 153 11.53 5.37 28.98
C SER A 153 12.73 5.59 28.04
N LYS A 154 12.96 4.70 27.07
CA LYS A 154 14.00 4.86 26.04
C LYS A 154 13.61 5.80 24.90
N VAL A 155 12.31 5.99 24.67
CA VAL A 155 11.77 6.69 23.49
C VAL A 155 11.24 8.07 23.84
N TRP A 156 10.54 8.20 24.96
CA TRP A 156 9.92 9.44 25.43
C TRP A 156 10.98 10.41 25.96
N ARG A 157 10.86 11.70 25.61
CA ARG A 157 11.74 12.78 26.04
C ARG A 157 10.92 13.91 26.64
N GLY A 158 11.05 14.13 27.94
CA GLY A 158 10.25 15.14 28.66
C GLY A 158 10.44 16.59 28.20
N GLU A 159 11.55 16.91 27.55
CA GLU A 159 11.84 18.26 27.03
C GLU A 159 11.01 18.60 25.78
N GLY A 160 10.49 17.60 25.05
CA GLY A 160 9.82 17.84 23.77
C GLY A 160 8.58 16.99 23.50
N ASP A 161 8.33 15.93 24.28
CA ASP A 161 7.11 15.13 24.17
C ASP A 161 6.11 15.52 25.25
N LEU A 162 4.86 15.73 24.86
CA LEU A 162 3.78 15.92 25.82
C LEU A 162 3.57 14.66 26.66
N ARG A 163 3.13 14.84 27.91
CA ARG A 163 2.92 13.73 28.86
C ARG A 163 1.93 12.68 28.35
N VAL A 164 0.97 13.08 27.52
CA VAL A 164 0.04 12.15 26.86
C VAL A 164 0.75 11.07 26.03
N LEU A 165 1.88 11.38 25.38
CA LEU A 165 2.66 10.39 24.64
C LEU A 165 3.26 9.33 25.55
N TYR A 166 3.68 9.70 26.77
CA TYR A 166 4.16 8.73 27.76
C TYR A 166 3.06 7.72 28.10
N ILE A 167 1.83 8.20 28.32
CA ILE A 167 0.67 7.35 28.63
C ILE A 167 0.36 6.44 27.44
N LEU A 168 0.24 7.00 26.24
CA LEU A 168 -0.03 6.24 25.01
C LEU A 168 1.05 5.19 24.72
N GLY A 169 2.32 5.53 24.95
CA GLY A 169 3.43 4.61 24.78
C GLY A 169 3.29 3.38 25.68
N ASN A 170 2.93 3.58 26.95
CA ASN A 170 2.76 2.48 27.91
C ASN A 170 1.56 1.61 27.54
N GLU A 171 0.45 2.21 27.11
CA GLU A 171 -0.73 1.49 26.64
C GLU A 171 -0.47 0.66 25.39
N ILE A 172 0.33 1.19 24.44
CA ILE A 172 0.78 0.44 23.25
C ILE A 172 1.65 -0.75 23.67
N VAL A 173 2.62 -0.55 24.57
CA VAL A 173 3.51 -1.63 25.03
C VAL A 173 2.72 -2.72 25.75
N LYS A 174 1.81 -2.34 26.66
CA LYS A 174 0.90 -3.29 27.34
C LYS A 174 0.07 -4.07 26.32
N SER A 175 -0.58 -3.39 25.40
CA SER A 175 -1.43 -4.01 24.37
C SER A 175 -0.64 -4.95 23.45
N ALA A 176 0.60 -4.59 23.10
CA ALA A 176 1.49 -5.43 22.30
C ALA A 176 1.96 -6.67 23.07
N SER A 177 2.24 -6.54 24.37
CA SER A 177 2.60 -7.67 25.25
C SER A 177 1.46 -8.69 25.42
N GLU A 178 0.21 -8.23 25.29
CA GLU A 178 -0.99 -9.05 25.28
C GLU A 178 -1.33 -9.54 23.85
N TYR A 179 -0.49 -9.25 22.86
CA TYR A 179 -0.67 -9.58 21.43
C TYR A 179 -2.00 -9.06 20.84
N SER A 180 -2.51 -7.94 21.37
CA SER A 180 -3.77 -7.34 20.94
C SER A 180 -3.53 -6.27 19.87
N LEU A 181 -3.56 -6.70 18.60
CA LEU A 181 -3.40 -5.79 17.45
C LEU A 181 -4.45 -4.67 17.47
N GLU A 182 -5.71 -5.00 17.73
CA GLU A 182 -6.81 -4.04 17.75
C GLU A 182 -6.55 -2.90 18.76
N ARG A 183 -6.11 -3.24 19.98
CA ARG A 183 -5.79 -2.24 21.01
C ARG A 183 -4.56 -1.41 20.66
N VAL A 184 -3.52 -2.02 20.08
CA VAL A 184 -2.35 -1.27 19.57
C VAL A 184 -2.78 -0.26 18.51
N LEU A 185 -3.57 -0.69 17.52
CA LEU A 185 -4.05 0.18 16.45
C LEU A 185 -5.02 1.26 16.97
N PHE A 186 -5.82 0.95 17.99
CA PHE A 186 -6.68 1.92 18.66
C PHE A 186 -5.85 3.06 19.24
N TRP A 187 -4.83 2.77 20.05
CA TRP A 187 -4.01 3.80 20.68
C TRP A 187 -3.20 4.63 19.67
N ILE A 188 -2.68 4.00 18.62
CA ILE A 188 -2.01 4.71 17.53
C ILE A 188 -3.00 5.66 16.81
N LYS A 189 -4.22 5.18 16.52
CA LYS A 189 -5.23 6.01 15.86
C LYS A 189 -5.70 7.16 16.74
N TRP A 190 -5.97 6.89 18.02
CA TRP A 190 -6.33 7.90 19.01
C TRP A 190 -5.27 9.00 19.05
N GLY A 191 -3.98 8.63 19.10
CA GLY A 191 -2.90 9.62 19.09
C GLY A 191 -2.77 10.42 17.79
N PHE A 192 -3.10 9.84 16.63
CA PHE A 192 -3.21 10.60 15.39
C PHE A 192 -4.38 11.59 15.40
N GLU A 193 -5.53 11.21 15.93
CA GLU A 193 -6.70 12.10 16.02
C GLU A 193 -6.45 13.23 17.03
N GLU A 194 -5.78 12.92 18.14
CA GLU A 194 -5.37 13.91 19.14
C GLU A 194 -4.33 14.90 18.59
N GLU A 195 -3.36 14.44 17.79
CA GLU A 195 -2.42 15.31 17.07
C GLU A 195 -3.16 16.29 16.15
N VAL A 196 -4.15 15.81 15.40
CA VAL A 196 -4.96 16.66 14.51
C VAL A 196 -5.78 17.68 15.30
N ARG A 197 -6.37 17.27 16.44
CA ARG A 197 -7.10 18.16 17.34
C ARG A 197 -6.20 19.25 17.90
N LEU A 198 -5.05 18.86 18.46
CA LEU A 198 -4.10 19.78 19.07
C LEU A 198 -3.60 20.83 18.07
N ARG A 199 -3.32 20.43 16.83
CA ARG A 199 -2.90 21.36 15.77
C ARG A 199 -3.97 22.41 15.43
N LYS A 200 -5.24 22.03 15.50
CA LYS A 200 -6.37 22.94 15.26
C LYS A 200 -6.56 23.91 16.42
N ASP A 201 -6.51 23.41 17.64
CA ASP A 201 -6.88 24.18 18.83
C ASP A 201 -5.75 25.11 19.31
N ASN A 202 -4.48 24.69 19.14
CA ASN A 202 -3.32 25.35 19.75
C ASN A 202 -2.29 25.83 18.73
N ASN A 203 -2.71 26.61 17.72
CA ASN A 203 -1.82 27.26 16.74
C ASN A 203 -0.77 26.31 16.11
N ASN A 204 -1.22 25.16 15.61
CA ASN A 204 -0.37 24.12 15.00
C ASN A 204 0.67 23.49 15.96
N ALA A 205 0.41 23.50 17.27
CA ALA A 205 1.16 22.71 18.24
C ALA A 205 1.06 21.20 17.93
N SER A 206 2.09 20.45 18.33
CA SER A 206 2.17 18.99 18.13
C SER A 206 2.38 18.26 19.46
N LEU A 207 1.98 16.99 19.51
CA LEU A 207 2.22 16.10 20.63
C LEU A 207 3.71 15.90 20.92
N THR A 208 4.56 16.15 19.93
CA THR A 208 6.02 16.08 20.06
C THR A 208 6.68 17.21 19.29
N THR A 209 7.81 17.69 19.79
CA THR A 209 8.74 18.57 19.06
C THR A 209 10.08 17.90 18.78
N VAL A 210 10.23 16.65 19.25
CA VAL A 210 11.45 15.86 19.13
C VAL A 210 11.59 15.37 17.70
N ASP A 211 12.75 15.60 17.12
CA ASP A 211 13.09 15.00 15.83
C ASP A 211 13.59 13.57 16.03
N ARG A 212 12.81 12.64 15.47
CA ARG A 212 13.12 11.20 15.41
C ARG A 212 13.36 10.73 13.97
N SER A 213 13.28 11.66 13.02
CA SER A 213 13.54 11.37 11.61
C SER A 213 15.04 11.37 11.36
N VAL A 214 15.49 10.58 10.38
CA VAL A 214 16.90 10.56 9.97
C VAL A 214 17.25 11.80 9.15
N THR A 215 16.24 12.49 8.59
CA THR A 215 16.40 13.52 7.55
C THR A 215 16.07 14.93 8.02
N GLY A 216 15.71 15.14 9.29
CA GLY A 216 15.25 16.45 9.78
C GLY A 216 13.81 16.81 9.41
N LYS A 217 13.24 16.14 8.40
CA LYS A 217 11.93 16.47 7.81
C LYS A 217 10.74 15.97 8.62
N GLY A 218 10.95 15.10 9.61
CA GLY A 218 9.90 14.55 10.47
C GLY A 218 9.85 15.17 11.87
N LYS A 219 10.47 16.33 12.08
CA LYS A 219 10.40 17.04 13.36
C LYS A 219 8.95 17.37 13.69
N GLY A 220 8.48 16.88 14.84
CA GLY A 220 7.11 17.07 15.29
C GLY A 220 6.07 16.17 14.60
N GLU A 221 6.49 15.06 14.02
CA GLU A 221 5.56 14.03 13.55
C GLU A 221 5.40 12.91 14.59
N VAL A 222 4.21 12.80 15.18
CA VAL A 222 3.88 11.74 16.15
C VAL A 222 4.05 10.32 15.58
N SER A 223 3.96 10.18 14.26
CA SER A 223 4.14 8.90 13.55
C SER A 223 5.51 8.26 13.83
N TYR A 224 6.57 9.07 13.97
CA TYR A 224 7.91 8.58 14.31
C TYR A 224 8.06 8.20 15.78
N TYR A 225 7.27 8.79 16.68
CA TYR A 225 7.18 8.32 18.07
C TYR A 225 6.64 6.89 18.12
N PHE A 226 5.55 6.61 17.40
CA PHE A 226 4.99 5.25 17.33
C PHE A 226 5.95 4.26 16.68
N LEU A 227 6.63 4.65 15.60
CA LEU A 227 7.66 3.81 14.99
C LEU A 227 8.78 3.46 15.99
N ALA A 228 9.25 4.43 16.76
CA ALA A 228 10.31 4.23 17.75
C ALA A 228 9.88 3.29 18.88
N ILE A 229 8.65 3.42 19.39
CA ILE A 229 8.08 2.48 20.37
C ILE A 229 8.01 1.07 19.79
N MET A 230 7.48 0.90 18.57
CA MET A 230 7.38 -0.42 17.92
C MET A 230 8.76 -1.04 17.64
N ALA A 231 9.77 -0.24 17.31
CA ALA A 231 11.13 -0.71 17.14
C ALA A 231 11.74 -1.24 18.44
N GLU A 232 11.50 -0.58 19.57
CA GLU A 232 11.96 -1.07 20.88
C GLU A 232 11.19 -2.32 21.34
N ILE A 233 9.88 -2.40 21.09
CA ILE A 233 9.09 -3.63 21.31
C ILE A 233 9.69 -4.79 20.49
N TYR A 234 9.96 -4.57 19.21
CA TYR A 234 10.58 -5.57 18.35
C TYR A 234 11.92 -6.04 18.90
N LYS A 235 12.81 -5.12 19.32
CA LYS A 235 14.10 -5.47 19.91
C LYS A 235 13.96 -6.35 21.15
N GLU A 236 12.96 -6.09 21.99
CA GLU A 236 12.68 -6.94 23.16
C GLU A 236 12.21 -8.34 22.74
N LEU A 237 11.26 -8.42 21.80
CA LEU A 237 10.76 -9.69 21.27
C LEU A 237 11.86 -10.52 20.60
N ALA A 238 12.72 -9.88 19.80
CA ALA A 238 13.86 -10.51 19.17
C ALA A 238 14.88 -11.02 20.20
N ARG A 239 15.16 -10.25 21.25
CA ARG A 239 16.03 -10.68 22.37
C ARG A 239 15.49 -11.92 23.06
N LYS A 240 14.17 -12.03 23.21
CA LYS A 240 13.45 -13.19 23.76
C LYS A 240 13.26 -14.33 22.74
N GLN A 241 13.85 -14.22 21.54
CA GLN A 241 13.69 -15.19 20.43
C GLN A 241 12.23 -15.42 19.98
N MET A 242 11.35 -14.45 20.26
CA MET A 242 9.94 -14.51 19.87
C MET A 242 9.68 -14.02 18.45
N ILE A 243 10.63 -13.30 17.85
CA ILE A 243 10.60 -12.90 16.43
C ILE A 243 12.03 -12.99 15.85
N ARG A 244 12.15 -13.56 14.64
CA ARG A 244 13.40 -13.72 13.89
C ARG A 244 13.23 -13.16 12.46
N MET A 245 13.00 -11.86 12.36
CA MET A 245 12.71 -11.15 11.11
C MET A 245 13.44 -9.81 11.02
N ASN A 246 14.72 -9.79 11.42
CA ASN A 246 15.45 -8.52 11.62
C ASN A 246 15.56 -7.72 10.33
N GLU A 247 15.87 -8.38 9.23
CA GLU A 247 16.02 -7.73 7.92
C GLU A 247 14.68 -7.25 7.38
N GLU A 248 13.64 -8.07 7.50
CA GLU A 248 12.30 -7.73 7.06
C GLU A 248 11.75 -6.54 7.85
N PHE A 249 11.88 -6.58 9.19
CA PHE A 249 11.42 -5.50 10.06
C PHE A 249 12.20 -4.20 9.83
N GLN A 250 13.52 -4.30 9.67
CA GLN A 250 14.35 -3.13 9.34
C GLN A 250 13.95 -2.54 7.98
N SER A 251 13.61 -3.37 7.00
CA SER A 251 13.12 -2.89 5.71
C SER A 251 11.80 -2.12 5.82
N LEU A 252 10.88 -2.52 6.71
CA LEU A 252 9.66 -1.76 6.98
C LEU A 252 9.97 -0.40 7.63
N ILE A 253 10.91 -0.38 8.59
CA ILE A 253 11.38 0.87 9.22
C ILE A 253 11.98 1.81 8.16
N ASP A 254 12.82 1.28 7.28
CA ASP A 254 13.47 2.08 6.24
C ASP A 254 12.46 2.63 5.22
N LEU A 255 11.47 1.82 4.83
CA LEU A 255 10.37 2.28 3.97
C LEU A 255 9.59 3.42 4.62
N PHE A 256 9.34 3.33 5.93
CA PHE A 256 8.66 4.39 6.66
C PHE A 256 9.47 5.69 6.69
N ARG A 257 10.79 5.57 6.90
CA ARG A 257 11.74 6.69 6.98
C ARG A 257 12.09 7.28 5.61
N SER A 258 11.80 6.56 4.53
CA SER A 258 12.08 7.01 3.18
C SER A 258 11.42 8.36 2.88
N THR A 259 12.15 9.18 2.13
CA THR A 259 11.69 10.48 1.62
C THR A 259 11.09 10.37 0.21
N ASP A 260 10.85 9.15 -0.27
CA ASP A 260 10.18 8.94 -1.55
C ASP A 260 8.79 9.58 -1.53
N THR A 261 8.51 10.42 -2.51
CA THR A 261 7.24 11.16 -2.64
C THR A 261 6.05 10.23 -2.88
N GLN A 262 6.31 8.98 -3.31
CA GLN A 262 5.29 7.94 -3.44
C GLN A 262 4.73 7.50 -2.07
N PHE A 263 5.50 7.65 -1.00
CA PHE A 263 5.11 7.23 0.34
C PHE A 263 4.36 8.34 1.08
N THR A 264 3.08 8.46 0.73
CA THR A 264 2.13 9.39 1.36
C THR A 264 1.94 9.12 2.85
N ALA A 265 1.36 10.08 3.59
CA ALA A 265 0.98 9.89 4.99
C ALA A 265 0.05 8.68 5.20
N SER A 266 -0.84 8.41 4.25
CA SER A 266 -1.71 7.23 4.26
C SER A 266 -0.92 5.93 4.13
N PHE A 267 0.08 5.90 3.22
CA PHE A 267 0.97 4.76 3.08
C PHE A 267 1.76 4.52 4.38
N LYS A 268 2.37 5.56 4.95
CA LYS A 268 3.09 5.48 6.23
C LYS A 268 2.22 4.99 7.37
N LYS A 269 0.96 5.47 7.44
CA LYS A 269 -0.02 4.97 8.41
C LYS A 269 -0.27 3.47 8.21
N ASN A 270 -0.57 3.02 6.99
CA ASN A 270 -0.80 1.59 6.72
C ASN A 270 0.46 0.74 6.98
N LEU A 271 1.65 1.29 6.74
CA LEU A 271 2.92 0.63 7.07
C LEU A 271 3.10 0.48 8.57
N LEU A 272 2.74 1.48 9.38
CA LEU A 272 2.70 1.35 10.85
C LEU A 272 1.72 0.26 11.28
N SER A 273 0.57 0.13 10.63
CA SER A 273 -0.34 -0.97 10.97
C SER A 273 0.24 -2.35 10.65
N LEU A 274 1.00 -2.49 9.56
CA LEU A 274 1.71 -3.73 9.26
C LEU A 274 2.81 -4.00 10.30
N ILE A 275 3.58 -2.98 10.69
CA ILE A 275 4.59 -3.11 11.75
C ILE A 275 3.95 -3.55 13.08
N ALA A 276 2.80 -2.96 13.44
CA ALA A 276 2.01 -3.36 14.61
C ALA A 276 1.53 -4.82 14.48
N GLN A 277 1.08 -5.23 13.29
CA GLN A 277 0.70 -6.62 13.02
C GLN A 277 1.87 -7.58 13.23
N VAL A 278 3.07 -7.22 12.77
CA VAL A 278 4.27 -8.05 12.96
C VAL A 278 4.56 -8.28 14.44
N ILE A 279 4.57 -7.22 15.26
CA ILE A 279 4.88 -7.35 16.69
C ILE A 279 3.78 -8.05 17.50
N CYS A 280 2.53 -8.04 17.05
CA CYS A 280 1.41 -8.69 17.73
C CYS A 280 1.18 -10.15 17.28
N GLU A 281 1.35 -10.45 16.00
CA GLU A 281 0.98 -11.77 15.44
C GLU A 281 2.15 -12.73 15.31
N VAL A 282 3.34 -12.28 14.88
CA VAL A 282 4.50 -13.17 14.65
C VAL A 282 4.94 -13.92 15.91
N PRO A 283 4.94 -13.34 17.12
CA PRO A 283 5.27 -14.07 18.34
C PRO A 283 4.39 -15.29 18.60
N ARG A 284 3.20 -15.32 17.98
CA ARG A 284 2.23 -16.42 18.11
C ARG A 284 2.41 -17.49 17.03
N TRP A 285 3.29 -17.29 16.06
CA TRP A 285 3.53 -18.25 15.00
C TRP A 285 4.30 -19.46 15.51
N LYS A 286 4.00 -20.64 14.95
CA LYS A 286 4.76 -21.87 15.23
C LYS A 286 6.25 -21.69 14.92
N ILE A 287 6.54 -20.99 13.82
CA ILE A 287 7.89 -20.60 13.43
C ILE A 287 7.87 -19.07 13.32
N PRO A 288 8.46 -18.34 14.27
CA PRO A 288 8.43 -16.87 14.28
C PRO A 288 9.47 -16.27 13.32
N ALA A 289 9.44 -16.68 12.06
CA ALA A 289 10.33 -16.24 11.00
C ALA A 289 9.54 -16.08 9.70
N ALA A 290 10.04 -15.25 8.79
CA ALA A 290 9.34 -14.99 7.54
C ALA A 290 9.39 -16.22 6.62
N ASN A 291 8.28 -16.46 5.92
CA ASN A 291 8.20 -17.50 4.90
C ASN A 291 9.08 -17.13 3.69
N PRO A 292 9.60 -18.12 2.93
CA PRO A 292 10.26 -17.86 1.66
C PRO A 292 9.36 -17.02 0.74
N LEU A 293 9.94 -16.05 0.04
CA LEU A 293 9.20 -15.17 -0.86
C LEU A 293 8.68 -15.94 -2.08
N ILE A 294 9.56 -16.74 -2.69
CA ILE A 294 9.26 -17.56 -3.86
C ILE A 294 9.01 -18.98 -3.37
N LYS A 295 7.80 -19.49 -3.60
CA LYS A 295 7.42 -20.85 -3.22
C LYS A 295 8.12 -21.90 -4.09
N ASP A 296 8.16 -21.66 -5.40
CA ASP A 296 8.78 -22.55 -6.38
C ASP A 296 9.67 -21.76 -7.35
N PRO A 297 11.01 -21.76 -7.15
CA PRO A 297 11.93 -21.05 -8.01
C PRO A 297 12.03 -21.67 -9.41
N ILE A 298 11.70 -22.95 -9.57
CA ILE A 298 11.75 -23.64 -10.86
C ILE A 298 10.62 -23.14 -11.75
N VAL A 299 9.40 -23.00 -11.19
CA VAL A 299 8.26 -22.44 -11.93
C VAL A 299 8.56 -21.00 -12.36
N LEU A 300 9.07 -20.16 -11.44
CA LEU A 300 9.45 -18.79 -11.77
C LEU A 300 10.51 -18.77 -12.90
N GLY A 301 11.54 -19.60 -12.81
CA GLY A 301 12.59 -19.72 -13.81
C GLY A 301 12.13 -20.20 -15.18
N ARG A 302 11.03 -20.97 -15.25
CA ARG A 302 10.41 -21.39 -16.52
C ARG A 302 9.51 -20.31 -17.12
N MET A 303 8.83 -19.53 -16.28
CA MET A 303 7.90 -18.49 -16.71
C MET A 303 8.65 -17.24 -17.21
N LEU A 304 9.69 -16.82 -16.50
CA LEU A 304 10.39 -15.57 -16.75
C LEU A 304 10.89 -15.41 -18.21
N PRO A 305 11.52 -16.42 -18.85
CA PRO A 305 11.99 -16.31 -20.24
C PRO A 305 10.86 -16.11 -21.27
N GLN A 306 9.61 -16.39 -20.92
CA GLN A 306 8.46 -16.21 -21.81
C GLN A 306 7.88 -14.81 -21.74
N CYS A 307 8.12 -14.08 -20.64
CA CYS A 307 7.50 -12.79 -20.39
C CYS A 307 7.96 -11.64 -21.30
N PRO A 308 9.21 -11.59 -21.83
CA PRO A 308 9.61 -10.60 -22.81
C PRO A 308 8.71 -10.50 -24.05
N LYS A 309 7.98 -11.57 -24.40
CA LYS A 309 7.01 -11.55 -25.51
C LYS A 309 5.90 -10.52 -25.34
N PHE A 310 5.51 -10.23 -24.09
CA PHE A 310 4.52 -9.18 -23.80
C PHE A 310 5.09 -7.79 -24.05
N PHE A 311 6.39 -7.57 -23.84
CA PHE A 311 7.04 -6.33 -24.27
C PHE A 311 7.04 -6.22 -25.78
N THR A 312 7.40 -7.28 -26.50
CA THR A 312 7.33 -7.29 -27.97
C THR A 312 5.93 -6.91 -28.45
N GLU A 313 4.88 -7.52 -27.89
CA GLU A 313 3.48 -7.20 -28.23
C GLU A 313 3.16 -5.72 -28.03
N VAL A 314 3.47 -5.16 -26.85
CA VAL A 314 3.19 -3.75 -26.54
C VAL A 314 4.01 -2.80 -27.41
N LEU A 315 5.28 -3.14 -27.69
CA LEU A 315 6.21 -2.30 -28.46
C LEU A 315 5.93 -2.30 -29.96
N LEU A 316 5.13 -3.23 -30.49
CA LEU A 316 4.62 -3.16 -31.87
C LEU A 316 3.75 -1.90 -32.09
N ASN A 317 3.12 -1.39 -31.04
CA ASN A 317 2.36 -0.16 -31.11
C ASN A 317 3.29 1.07 -31.08
N PRO A 318 2.92 2.16 -31.78
CA PRO A 318 3.74 3.38 -31.83
C PRO A 318 3.95 3.98 -30.44
N SER A 319 5.10 4.61 -30.23
CA SER A 319 5.42 5.29 -28.96
C SER A 319 4.43 6.42 -28.68
N VAL A 320 4.07 6.58 -27.40
CA VAL A 320 3.14 7.61 -26.93
C VAL A 320 3.87 8.61 -26.05
N THR A 321 4.43 9.65 -26.64
CA THR A 321 5.09 10.73 -25.91
C THR A 321 4.13 11.89 -25.68
N SER A 322 3.38 11.85 -24.57
CA SER A 322 2.52 12.95 -24.15
C SER A 322 2.68 13.25 -22.66
N VAL A 323 3.11 14.47 -22.34
CA VAL A 323 3.19 14.97 -20.96
C VAL A 323 1.82 14.90 -20.27
N ASN A 324 0.73 15.07 -21.03
CA ASN A 324 -0.62 14.99 -20.52
C ASN A 324 -1.02 13.55 -20.18
N LEU A 325 -0.59 12.57 -20.99
CA LEU A 325 -0.79 11.16 -20.70
C LEU A 325 -0.09 10.76 -19.40
N GLN A 326 1.15 11.19 -19.20
CA GLN A 326 1.89 10.95 -17.96
C GLN A 326 1.17 11.57 -16.73
N LYS A 327 0.54 12.74 -16.88
CA LYS A 327 -0.28 13.33 -15.81
C LYS A 327 -1.54 12.51 -15.52
N LEU A 328 -2.23 12.01 -16.56
CA LEU A 328 -3.40 11.14 -16.38
C LEU A 328 -3.02 9.83 -15.69
N LEU A 329 -1.89 9.24 -16.07
CA LEU A 329 -1.39 8.01 -15.47
C LEU A 329 -1.08 8.16 -13.98
N LYS A 330 -0.72 9.36 -13.49
CA LYS A 330 -0.52 9.62 -12.05
C LYS A 330 -1.81 9.57 -11.24
N ASN A 331 -2.96 9.78 -11.87
CA ASN A 331 -4.24 9.81 -11.21
C ASN A 331 -5.00 8.51 -11.49
N LYS A 332 -5.42 7.81 -10.43
CA LYS A 332 -6.52 6.85 -10.55
C LYS A 332 -7.77 7.66 -10.90
N GLY A 333 -8.02 7.84 -12.19
CA GLY A 333 -9.26 8.48 -12.65
C GLY A 333 -10.46 7.76 -12.04
N LYS A 334 -11.58 8.49 -11.86
CA LYS A 334 -12.85 7.81 -11.64
C LYS A 334 -13.19 7.09 -12.93
N VAL A 335 -13.47 5.80 -12.87
CA VAL A 335 -14.22 5.17 -13.96
C VAL A 335 -15.52 5.94 -14.02
N GLU A 336 -15.77 6.63 -15.13
CA GLU A 336 -17.14 6.93 -15.48
C GLU A 336 -17.81 5.57 -15.50
N LYS A 337 -18.58 5.26 -14.45
CA LYS A 337 -19.50 4.13 -14.50
C LYS A 337 -20.26 4.40 -15.78
N LYS A 338 -19.98 3.64 -16.86
CA LYS A 338 -20.95 3.46 -17.93
C LYS A 338 -22.23 3.25 -17.17
N GLN A 339 -23.19 4.17 -17.30
CA GLN A 339 -24.47 4.02 -16.66
C GLN A 339 -24.87 2.60 -16.99
N ASP A 340 -24.85 1.73 -15.97
CA ASP A 340 -25.47 0.42 -16.10
C ASP A 340 -26.83 0.77 -16.65
N LYS A 341 -27.15 0.31 -17.87
CA LYS A 341 -28.50 0.44 -18.43
C LYS A 341 -29.41 0.14 -17.25
N LYS A 342 -30.20 1.14 -16.82
CA LYS A 342 -31.04 1.06 -15.62
C LYS A 342 -31.51 -0.38 -15.51
N LYS A 343 -31.13 -1.09 -14.45
CA LYS A 343 -31.77 -2.36 -14.14
C LYS A 343 -33.25 -2.04 -14.14
N VAL A 344 -33.94 -2.47 -15.18
CA VAL A 344 -35.38 -2.31 -15.35
C VAL A 344 -35.98 -2.83 -14.05
N SER A 345 -36.82 -2.02 -13.40
CA SER A 345 -37.41 -2.41 -12.12
C SER A 345 -38.09 -3.77 -12.28
N MET A 346 -38.15 -4.59 -11.23
CA MET A 346 -38.97 -5.81 -11.28
C MET A 346 -40.41 -5.49 -11.72
N GLU A 347 -40.99 -4.37 -11.26
CA GLU A 347 -42.30 -3.92 -11.77
C GLU A 347 -42.32 -3.70 -13.28
N GLU A 348 -41.29 -3.08 -13.86
CA GLU A 348 -41.24 -2.81 -15.30
C GLU A 348 -41.04 -4.12 -16.10
N GLN A 349 -40.37 -5.12 -15.52
CA GLN A 349 -40.27 -6.46 -16.11
C GLN A 349 -41.60 -7.21 -16.06
N PHE A 350 -42.34 -7.13 -14.96
CA PHE A 350 -43.68 -7.73 -14.84
C PHE A 350 -44.68 -7.05 -15.79
N GLN A 351 -44.67 -5.73 -15.89
CA GLN A 351 -45.54 -5.01 -16.84
C GLN A 351 -45.24 -5.36 -18.29
N ALA A 352 -43.95 -5.53 -18.65
CA ALA A 352 -43.56 -5.97 -19.98
C ALA A 352 -44.01 -7.42 -20.25
N PHE A 353 -43.95 -8.29 -19.24
CA PHE A 353 -44.42 -9.67 -19.33
C PHE A 353 -45.94 -9.73 -19.48
N ASP A 354 -46.70 -9.01 -18.64
CA ASP A 354 -48.16 -8.96 -18.69
C ASP A 354 -48.65 -8.44 -20.05
N LYS A 355 -48.02 -7.39 -20.57
CA LYS A 355 -48.33 -6.85 -21.90
C LYS A 355 -48.05 -7.85 -23.02
N ALA A 356 -46.92 -8.57 -22.95
CA ALA A 356 -46.60 -9.60 -23.93
C ALA A 356 -47.58 -10.80 -23.86
N MET A 357 -48.07 -11.12 -22.67
CA MET A 357 -49.05 -12.17 -22.43
C MET A 357 -50.43 -11.78 -22.97
N GLU A 358 -50.87 -10.54 -22.75
CA GLU A 358 -52.10 -10.01 -23.34
C GLU A 358 -52.06 -10.01 -24.87
N ASP A 359 -50.93 -9.61 -25.46
CA ASP A 359 -50.76 -9.61 -26.91
C ASP A 359 -50.72 -11.03 -27.50
N TYR A 360 -50.22 -12.01 -26.74
CA TYR A 360 -50.26 -13.42 -27.11
C TYR A 360 -51.68 -13.99 -27.05
N MET A 361 -52.46 -13.64 -26.02
CA MET A 361 -53.84 -14.11 -25.85
C MET A 361 -54.84 -13.44 -26.81
N LYS A 362 -54.44 -12.35 -27.47
CA LYS A 362 -55.22 -11.68 -28.53
C LYS A 362 -54.98 -12.25 -29.93
N LYS A 363 -54.04 -13.19 -30.09
CA LYS A 363 -53.89 -14.03 -31.29
C LYS A 363 -54.53 -15.38 -31.07
#